data_AF-A0A8H7GRU0-F1
#
_entry.id   AF-A0A8H7GRU0-F1
#
_cell.length_a   1.000
_cell.length_b   1.000
_cell.length_c   1.000
_cell.angle_alpha   90.00
_cell.angle_beta   90.00
_cell.angle_gamma   90.00
#
_symmetry.space_group_name_H-M   'P 1'
#
loop_
_entity.id
_entity.type
_entity.pdbx_description
1 polymer ?
#
loop_
_entity_poly.entity_id
_entity_poly.type
_entity_poly.pdbx_seq_one_letter_code
_entity_poly.pdbx_strand_id
1 'polypeptide(L)'
;MTLVSSQELTVEQTTKLQELIDANRAEGEEHVDVAVRNEILLKFLIATEYDVAAAQEKLVKTLNWRHKFQVLSAAYYEKFDAGLEKMGVITDYKSNVDNFRVVTWNLYANLKNPKKLFAKYGVGVTKDGSAAPQAEDKALPGTMFLRWRVGLKERSLSLLDFTNKDNCKAAQVHDYYNVSMFRMDPGMKAATNEIIKVFGDNYPELLSKKYFINVPLLMGWMFTFFKATGLMGAATLKKFEMQNHGDLSSSFGKDNLPKEYNGGNANENVPDIFALAVADSQISVPEYGSILLKKLKGKTGAQENQGTTGTTRETEVAEEITAST
;
A
#
# COMPACT_ATOMS: atom_id res chain seq x y z
N MET A 1 13.30 -30.46 7.61
CA MET A 1 12.10 -29.72 8.01
C MET A 1 11.52 -29.15 6.72
N THR A 2 10.33 -29.54 6.29
CA THR A 2 9.75 -29.04 5.03
C THR A 2 9.33 -27.60 5.26
N LEU A 3 9.99 -26.65 4.60
CA LEU A 3 9.59 -25.25 4.60
C LEU A 3 8.20 -25.16 3.95
N VAL A 4 7.17 -24.90 4.75
CA VAL A 4 5.84 -24.60 4.24
C VAL A 4 5.90 -23.20 3.66
N SER A 5 5.61 -23.07 2.37
CA SER A 5 5.68 -21.82 1.62
C SER A 5 4.35 -21.56 0.92
N SER A 6 3.95 -20.30 0.80
CA SER A 6 2.78 -19.83 0.06
C SER A 6 2.87 -20.10 -1.44
N GLN A 7 4.03 -20.54 -1.92
CA GLN A 7 4.32 -20.96 -3.29
C GLN A 7 5.28 -22.15 -3.33
N GLU A 8 5.24 -22.92 -4.42
CA GLU A 8 6.20 -24.01 -4.67
C GLU A 8 7.59 -23.44 -4.97
N LEU A 9 8.63 -24.03 -4.36
CA LEU A 9 10.03 -23.64 -4.54
C LEU A 9 10.83 -24.81 -5.13
N THR A 10 11.81 -24.49 -5.98
CA THR A 10 12.82 -25.48 -6.38
C THR A 10 13.74 -25.82 -5.20
N VAL A 11 14.52 -26.90 -5.34
CA VAL A 11 15.53 -27.28 -4.33
C VAL A 11 16.54 -26.13 -4.13
N GLU A 12 17.00 -25.52 -5.21
CA GLU A 12 17.94 -24.38 -5.14
C GLU A 12 17.34 -23.19 -4.39
N GLN A 13 16.10 -22.80 -4.73
CA GLN A 13 15.39 -21.71 -4.06
C GLN A 13 15.17 -22.00 -2.57
N THR A 14 14.87 -23.26 -2.23
CA THR A 14 14.73 -23.71 -0.84
C THR A 14 16.05 -23.58 -0.08
N THR A 15 17.17 -23.96 -0.69
CA THR A 15 18.50 -23.80 -0.11
C THR A 15 18.82 -22.31 0.12
N LYS A 16 18.53 -21.44 -0.85
CA LYS A 16 18.76 -19.99 -0.71
C LYS A 16 17.88 -19.35 0.38
N LEU A 17 16.64 -19.80 0.50
CA LEU A 17 15.78 -19.39 1.60
C LEU A 17 16.35 -19.83 2.95
N GLN A 18 16.85 -21.06 3.05
CA GLN A 18 17.48 -21.56 4.27
C GLN A 18 18.75 -20.78 4.62
N GLU A 19 19.62 -20.47 3.65
CA GLU A 19 20.80 -19.61 3.85
C GLU A 19 20.42 -18.24 4.43
N LEU A 20 19.37 -17.60 3.90
CA LEU A 20 18.91 -16.29 4.40
C LEU A 20 18.24 -16.41 5.78
N ILE A 21 17.51 -17.48 6.04
CA ILE A 21 16.93 -17.79 7.36
C ILE A 21 18.04 -17.91 8.40
N ASP A 22 19.10 -18.67 8.10
CA ASP A 22 20.21 -18.87 9.02
C ASP A 22 20.96 -17.56 9.32
N ALA A 23 21.07 -16.66 8.34
CA ALA A 23 21.63 -15.31 8.54
C ALA A 23 20.74 -14.38 9.37
N ASN A 24 19.44 -14.69 9.51
CA ASN A 24 18.45 -13.91 10.27
C ASN A 24 17.73 -14.81 11.28
N ARG A 25 18.49 -15.70 11.94
CA ARG A 25 17.96 -16.65 12.90
C ARG A 25 17.32 -15.90 14.07
N ALA A 26 16.06 -16.23 14.32
CA ALA A 26 15.24 -15.66 15.40
C ALA A 26 14.29 -16.71 15.99
N GLU A 27 14.50 -17.98 15.66
CA GLU A 27 13.76 -19.11 16.18
C GLU A 27 13.92 -19.19 17.70
N GLY A 28 12.79 -19.18 18.41
CA GLY A 28 12.76 -19.17 19.87
C GLY A 28 12.77 -17.79 20.52
N GLU A 29 12.90 -16.72 19.73
CA GLU A 29 12.69 -15.35 20.22
C GLU A 29 11.20 -15.06 20.47
N GLU A 30 10.93 -14.21 21.45
CA GLU A 30 9.57 -13.81 21.82
C GLU A 30 8.87 -13.08 20.64
N HIS A 31 7.62 -13.43 20.37
CA HIS A 31 6.78 -12.88 19.29
C HIS A 31 7.22 -13.16 17.85
N VAL A 32 8.10 -14.14 17.62
CA VAL A 32 8.45 -14.59 16.28
C VAL A 32 7.54 -15.72 15.81
N ASP A 33 6.72 -15.44 14.79
CA ASP A 33 6.08 -16.47 13.98
C ASP A 33 7.05 -16.89 12.87
N VAL A 34 7.55 -18.13 12.96
CA VAL A 34 8.54 -18.68 12.03
C VAL A 34 8.00 -18.79 10.61
N ALA A 35 6.74 -19.18 10.42
CA ALA A 35 6.15 -19.33 9.10
C ALA A 35 6.01 -17.97 8.41
N VAL A 36 5.49 -16.97 9.13
CA VAL A 36 5.37 -15.60 8.62
C VAL A 36 6.74 -14.97 8.34
N ARG A 37 7.73 -15.17 9.23
CA ARG A 37 9.11 -14.70 9.03
C ARG A 37 9.69 -15.27 7.74
N ASN A 38 9.53 -16.58 7.50
CA ASN A 38 10.04 -17.24 6.29
C ASN A 38 9.40 -16.67 5.03
N GLU A 39 8.08 -16.44 5.03
CA GLU A 39 7.36 -15.80 3.90
C GLU A 39 7.86 -14.39 3.60
N ILE A 40 8.11 -13.61 4.65
CA ILE A 40 8.66 -12.26 4.49
C ILE A 40 10.06 -12.33 3.87
N LEU A 41 10.95 -13.20 4.37
CA LEU A 41 12.30 -13.37 3.81
C LEU A 41 12.26 -13.85 2.35
N LEU A 42 11.35 -14.77 2.02
CA LEU A 42 11.16 -15.24 0.65
C LEU A 42 10.79 -14.10 -0.31
N LYS A 43 9.95 -13.15 0.12
CA LYS A 43 9.63 -11.95 -0.69
C LYS A 43 10.86 -11.11 -1.02
N PHE A 44 11.81 -10.98 -0.09
CA PHE A 44 13.07 -10.29 -0.36
C PHE A 44 13.93 -11.06 -1.36
N LEU A 45 14.04 -12.39 -1.22
CA LEU A 45 14.78 -13.22 -2.16
C LEU A 45 14.21 -13.15 -3.58
N ILE A 46 12.89 -13.29 -3.75
CA ILE A 46 12.26 -13.19 -5.07
C ILE A 46 12.57 -11.83 -5.70
N ALA A 47 12.52 -10.75 -4.91
CA ALA A 47 12.79 -9.41 -5.40
C ALA A 47 14.27 -9.15 -5.75
N THR A 48 15.19 -9.99 -5.29
CA THR A 48 16.62 -9.93 -5.59
C THR A 48 17.09 -11.16 -6.37
N GLU A 49 16.18 -11.81 -7.09
CA GLU A 49 16.49 -12.95 -7.97
C GLU A 49 17.24 -14.10 -7.24
N TYR A 50 16.88 -14.32 -5.98
CA TYR A 50 17.46 -15.31 -5.06
C TYR A 50 18.94 -15.09 -4.72
N ASP A 51 19.49 -13.89 -4.96
CA ASP A 51 20.76 -13.47 -4.38
C ASP A 51 20.57 -13.17 -2.88
N VAL A 52 21.18 -14.01 -2.03
CA VAL A 52 21.09 -13.94 -0.56
C VAL A 52 21.74 -12.69 0.00
N ALA A 53 22.89 -12.27 -0.55
CA ALA A 53 23.60 -11.09 -0.07
C ALA A 53 22.82 -9.81 -0.40
N ALA A 54 22.29 -9.73 -1.63
CA ALA A 54 21.43 -8.63 -2.05
C ALA A 54 20.11 -8.60 -1.26
N ALA A 55 19.50 -9.76 -0.97
CA ALA A 55 18.31 -9.85 -0.14
C ALA A 55 18.57 -9.32 1.27
N GLN A 56 19.69 -9.71 1.89
CA GLN A 56 20.10 -9.25 3.21
C GLN A 56 20.29 -7.73 3.23
N GLU A 57 21.01 -7.19 2.25
CA GLU A 57 21.23 -5.75 2.14
C GLU A 57 19.91 -4.98 2.00
N LYS A 58 19.00 -5.46 1.14
CA LYS A 58 17.68 -4.86 0.92
C LYS A 58 16.80 -4.92 2.16
N LEU A 59 16.83 -6.04 2.90
CA LEU A 59 16.13 -6.20 4.18
C LEU A 59 16.62 -5.17 5.21
N VAL A 60 17.93 -5.07 5.43
CA VAL A 60 18.52 -4.11 6.38
C VAL A 60 18.18 -2.67 5.99
N LYS A 61 18.31 -2.30 4.71
CA LYS A 61 17.91 -0.97 4.21
C LYS A 61 16.43 -0.69 4.47
N THR A 62 15.57 -1.68 4.25
CA THR A 62 14.12 -1.56 4.48
C THR A 62 13.82 -1.35 5.96
N LEU A 63 14.43 -2.13 6.86
CA LEU A 63 14.24 -1.97 8.31
C LEU A 63 14.72 -0.60 8.81
N ASN A 64 15.88 -0.14 8.35
CA ASN A 64 16.40 1.21 8.65
C ASN A 64 15.46 2.30 8.13
N TRP A 65 14.94 2.16 6.91
CA TRP A 65 13.96 3.08 6.35
C TRP A 65 12.67 3.08 7.16
N ARG A 66 12.12 1.92 7.53
CA ARG A 66 10.90 1.80 8.33
C ARG A 66 11.05 2.51 9.68
N HIS A 67 12.22 2.37 10.32
CA HIS A 67 12.55 3.07 11.55
C HIS A 67 12.64 4.58 11.33
N LYS A 68 13.34 5.06 10.30
CA LYS A 68 13.46 6.51 10.04
C LYS A 68 12.11 7.13 9.62
N PHE A 69 11.34 6.45 8.78
CA PHE A 69 10.07 6.91 8.24
C PHE A 69 8.92 6.81 9.27
N GLN A 70 9.05 5.96 10.28
CA GLN A 70 8.00 5.71 11.28
C GLN A 70 6.69 5.25 10.63
N VAL A 71 6.75 4.13 9.89
CA VAL A 71 5.61 3.59 9.11
C VAL A 71 4.37 3.28 9.94
N LEU A 72 4.55 2.82 11.20
CA LEU A 72 3.43 2.58 12.11
C LEU A 72 2.72 3.88 12.53
N SER A 73 3.48 5.00 12.64
CA SER A 73 2.91 6.33 12.84
C SER A 73 2.01 6.71 11.67
N ALA A 74 2.54 6.60 10.45
CA ALA A 74 1.80 6.91 9.23
C ALA A 74 0.53 6.06 9.06
N ALA A 75 0.57 4.80 9.51
CA ALA A 75 -0.54 3.88 9.36
C ALA A 75 -1.66 4.07 10.39
N TYR A 76 -1.31 4.32 11.66
CA TYR A 76 -2.27 4.16 12.77
C TYR A 76 -2.46 5.39 13.65
N TYR A 77 -1.59 6.39 13.56
CA TYR A 77 -1.60 7.54 14.47
C TYR A 77 -1.77 8.88 13.77
N GLU A 78 -1.23 9.02 12.57
CA GLU A 78 -1.33 10.27 11.83
C GLU A 78 -2.76 10.51 11.33
N LYS A 79 -3.21 11.75 11.53
CA LYS A 79 -4.44 12.27 10.91
C LYS A 79 -4.05 12.90 9.58
N PHE A 80 -4.77 12.53 8.52
CA PHE A 80 -4.58 13.07 7.19
C PHE A 80 -5.80 13.90 6.81
N ASP A 81 -5.64 14.80 5.86
CA ASP A 81 -6.72 15.65 5.35
C ASP A 81 -7.90 14.80 4.83
N ALA A 82 -9.13 15.20 5.12
CA ALA A 82 -10.33 14.47 4.72
C ALA A 82 -10.42 14.25 3.20
N GLY A 83 -9.87 15.17 2.41
CA GLY A 83 -9.78 15.00 0.96
C GLY A 83 -8.85 13.87 0.54
N LEU A 84 -7.78 13.60 1.29
CA LEU A 84 -6.91 12.43 1.06
C LEU A 84 -7.63 11.13 1.42
N GLU A 85 -8.34 11.13 2.54
CA GLU A 85 -9.06 9.96 3.05
C GLU A 85 -10.13 9.47 2.07
N LYS A 86 -10.89 10.41 1.49
CA LYS A 86 -11.92 10.10 0.48
C LYS A 86 -11.34 9.53 -0.84
N MET A 87 -10.01 9.47 -1.00
CA MET A 87 -9.37 8.83 -2.16
C MET A 87 -8.93 7.40 -1.90
N GLY A 88 -8.82 6.97 -0.64
CA GLY A 88 -8.23 5.69 -0.27
C GLY A 88 -9.25 4.77 0.33
N VAL A 89 -9.52 3.63 -0.31
CA VAL A 89 -10.40 2.60 0.26
C VAL A 89 -9.62 1.30 0.39
N ILE A 90 -9.84 0.57 1.47
CA ILE A 90 -9.36 -0.80 1.65
C ILE A 90 -10.60 -1.69 1.68
N THR A 91 -10.65 -2.70 0.82
CA THR A 91 -11.74 -3.70 0.80
C THR A 91 -11.16 -5.09 1.11
N ASP A 92 -11.96 -5.98 1.70
CA ASP A 92 -11.59 -7.36 2.03
C ASP A 92 -12.67 -8.34 1.57
N TYR A 93 -12.51 -8.84 0.34
CA TYR A 93 -13.39 -9.82 -0.30
C TYR A 93 -13.05 -11.23 0.19
N LYS A 94 -13.58 -11.62 1.35
CA LYS A 94 -13.21 -12.85 2.07
C LYS A 94 -13.21 -14.13 1.22
N SER A 95 -14.09 -14.22 0.22
CA SER A 95 -14.23 -15.38 -0.67
C SER A 95 -13.34 -15.35 -1.91
N ASN A 96 -12.66 -14.24 -2.19
CA ASN A 96 -11.81 -14.12 -3.39
C ASN A 96 -10.49 -14.88 -3.20
N VAL A 97 -10.02 -15.45 -4.30
CA VAL A 97 -8.77 -16.22 -4.39
C VAL A 97 -7.70 -15.42 -5.15
N ASP A 98 -6.54 -16.03 -5.43
CA ASP A 98 -5.50 -15.45 -6.30
C ASP A 98 -4.97 -14.08 -5.84
N ASN A 99 -5.02 -13.79 -4.54
CA ASN A 99 -4.62 -12.51 -3.95
C ASN A 99 -5.49 -11.31 -4.40
N PHE A 100 -6.79 -11.57 -4.63
CA PHE A 100 -7.83 -10.57 -4.88
C PHE A 100 -8.74 -10.32 -3.67
N ARG A 101 -8.38 -10.88 -2.50
CA ARG A 101 -9.10 -10.68 -1.24
C ARG A 101 -8.92 -9.25 -0.70
N VAL A 102 -7.70 -8.85 -0.37
CA VAL A 102 -7.40 -7.49 0.10
C VAL A 102 -7.03 -6.58 -1.06
N VAL A 103 -7.74 -5.45 -1.18
CA VAL A 103 -7.56 -4.50 -2.28
C VAL A 103 -7.45 -3.08 -1.76
N THR A 104 -6.47 -2.33 -2.27
CA THR A 104 -6.41 -0.88 -2.04
C THR A 104 -6.88 -0.12 -3.27
N TRP A 105 -7.86 0.75 -3.10
CA TRP A 105 -8.41 1.60 -4.14
C TRP A 105 -7.86 3.02 -4.00
N ASN A 106 -7.51 3.62 -5.13
CA ASN A 106 -7.04 4.99 -5.24
C ASN A 106 -7.95 5.73 -6.20
N LEU A 107 -8.88 6.49 -5.65
CA LEU A 107 -9.98 7.12 -6.36
C LEU A 107 -9.58 8.54 -6.74
N TYR A 108 -8.71 8.67 -7.76
CA TYR A 108 -8.28 9.99 -8.22
C TYR A 108 -9.42 10.77 -8.89
N ALA A 109 -10.50 10.09 -9.31
CA ALA A 109 -11.75 10.68 -9.78
C ALA A 109 -12.40 11.63 -8.77
N ASN A 110 -12.24 11.37 -7.46
CA ASN A 110 -12.78 12.23 -6.41
C ASN A 110 -12.06 13.59 -6.32
N LEU A 111 -11.00 13.78 -7.11
CA LEU A 111 -10.28 15.04 -7.23
C LEU A 111 -10.89 15.90 -8.32
N LYS A 112 -11.62 16.95 -7.92
CA LYS A 112 -12.00 18.04 -8.84
C LYS A 112 -10.78 18.67 -9.53
N ASN A 113 -9.58 18.61 -8.93
CA ASN A 113 -8.35 19.10 -9.53
C ASN A 113 -7.09 18.38 -8.95
N PRO A 114 -6.60 17.31 -9.61
CA PRO A 114 -5.41 16.58 -9.17
C PRO A 114 -4.15 17.44 -9.00
N LYS A 115 -3.96 18.46 -9.86
CA LYS A 115 -2.80 19.36 -9.75
C LYS A 115 -2.77 20.12 -8.42
N LYS A 116 -3.93 20.57 -7.94
CA LYS A 116 -4.03 21.26 -6.64
C LYS A 116 -3.70 20.33 -5.49
N LEU A 117 -4.04 19.04 -5.59
CA LEU A 117 -3.71 18.05 -4.57
C LEU A 117 -2.20 17.85 -4.45
N PHE A 118 -1.52 17.55 -5.57
CA PHE A 118 -0.07 17.32 -5.55
C PHE A 118 0.70 18.58 -5.19
N ALA A 119 0.23 19.76 -5.61
CA ALA A 119 0.80 21.03 -5.15
C ALA A 119 0.61 21.25 -3.63
N LYS A 120 -0.52 20.83 -3.06
CA LYS A 120 -0.85 21.03 -1.63
C LYS A 120 -0.19 20.00 -0.71
N TYR A 121 -0.13 18.73 -1.13
CA TYR A 121 0.22 17.60 -0.26
C TYR A 121 1.37 16.74 -0.75
N GLY A 122 1.73 16.85 -2.04
CA GLY A 122 2.79 16.08 -2.66
C GLY A 122 4.17 16.67 -2.43
N VAL A 123 5.12 16.30 -3.30
CA VAL A 123 6.43 16.97 -3.36
C VAL A 123 6.12 18.38 -3.85
N GLY A 124 5.98 19.30 -2.91
CA GLY A 124 5.54 20.64 -3.22
C GLY A 124 6.47 21.17 -4.31
N VAL A 125 5.88 21.71 -5.36
CA VAL A 125 6.60 22.56 -6.29
C VAL A 125 5.96 23.92 -6.13
N THR A 126 6.78 24.94 -5.89
CA THR A 126 6.32 26.32 -5.92
C THR A 126 5.72 26.62 -7.30
N LYS A 127 5.06 27.78 -7.47
CA LYS A 127 4.42 28.15 -8.73
C LYS A 127 5.37 28.15 -9.94
N ASP A 128 6.68 28.17 -9.73
CA ASP A 128 7.71 28.13 -10.78
C ASP A 128 8.28 26.73 -11.08
N GLY A 129 7.85 25.69 -10.35
CA GLY A 129 8.34 24.32 -10.53
C GLY A 129 9.58 23.94 -9.71
N SER A 130 10.04 24.79 -8.80
CA SER A 130 11.07 24.45 -7.79
C SER A 130 10.49 23.76 -6.56
N ALA A 131 11.24 22.89 -5.88
CA ALA A 131 10.75 22.18 -4.69
C ALA A 131 10.29 23.15 -3.58
N ALA A 132 9.08 22.95 -3.05
CA ALA A 132 8.57 23.69 -1.91
C ALA A 132 9.38 23.30 -0.66
N PRO A 133 9.59 24.24 0.28
CA PRO A 133 10.33 23.97 1.50
C PRO A 133 9.72 22.77 2.24
N GLN A 134 10.56 21.78 2.59
CA GLN A 134 10.18 20.78 3.58
C GLN A 134 9.93 21.49 4.91
N ALA A 135 8.87 21.10 5.62
CA ALA A 135 8.63 21.59 6.97
C ALA A 135 9.87 21.31 7.86
N GLU A 136 10.15 22.26 8.76
CA GLU A 136 11.35 22.39 9.60
C GLU A 136 11.80 21.09 10.31
N ASP A 137 13.06 21.09 10.77
CA ASP A 137 13.91 20.00 11.33
C ASP A 137 13.30 18.99 12.35
N LYS A 138 12.02 19.09 12.71
CA LYS A 138 11.26 18.12 13.52
C LYS A 138 10.26 17.27 12.72
N ALA A 139 10.11 17.48 11.40
CA ALA A 139 9.16 16.73 10.59
C ALA A 139 9.65 15.31 10.24
N LEU A 140 8.77 14.31 10.37
CA LEU A 140 9.04 12.94 9.90
C LEU A 140 9.29 12.92 8.38
N PRO A 141 10.11 12.00 7.85
CA PRO A 141 10.40 11.96 6.41
C PRO A 141 9.14 11.76 5.55
N GLY A 142 9.12 12.39 4.38
CA GLY A 142 8.07 12.23 3.38
C GLY A 142 6.98 13.30 3.44
N THR A 143 6.41 13.60 2.28
CA THR A 143 5.30 14.53 2.13
C THR A 143 4.01 13.97 2.76
N MET A 144 3.03 14.81 3.09
CA MET A 144 1.76 14.30 3.65
C MET A 144 1.09 13.29 2.72
N PHE A 145 1.15 13.51 1.41
CA PHE A 145 0.64 12.55 0.43
C PHE A 145 1.42 11.23 0.48
N LEU A 146 2.76 11.25 0.54
CA LEU A 146 3.55 10.03 0.64
C LEU A 146 3.25 9.27 1.94
N ARG A 147 3.18 9.98 3.08
CA ARG A 147 2.88 9.38 4.38
C ARG A 147 1.49 8.75 4.39
N TRP A 148 0.48 9.43 3.85
CA TRP A 148 -0.85 8.87 3.64
C TRP A 148 -0.84 7.62 2.74
N ARG A 149 -0.13 7.67 1.60
CA ARG A 149 0.01 6.52 0.68
C ARG A 149 0.67 5.31 1.35
N VAL A 150 1.70 5.54 2.16
CA VAL A 150 2.36 4.51 2.96
C VAL A 150 1.43 3.98 4.03
N GLY A 151 0.71 4.85 4.74
CA GLY A 151 -0.27 4.45 5.75
C GLY A 151 -1.37 3.56 5.19
N LEU A 152 -1.95 3.92 4.04
CA LEU A 152 -2.93 3.08 3.33
C LEU A 152 -2.35 1.70 2.98
N LYS A 153 -1.08 1.66 2.53
CA LYS A 153 -0.40 0.40 2.20
C LYS A 153 -0.23 -0.45 3.47
N GLU A 154 0.37 0.08 4.53
CA GLU A 154 0.62 -0.64 5.79
C GLU A 154 -0.68 -1.17 6.42
N ARG A 155 -1.74 -0.37 6.42
CA ARG A 155 -3.07 -0.78 6.88
C ARG A 155 -3.66 -1.94 6.06
N SER A 156 -3.41 -1.97 4.75
CA SER A 156 -3.83 -3.11 3.93
C SER A 156 -3.01 -4.37 4.24
N LEU A 157 -1.73 -4.22 4.59
CA LEU A 157 -0.86 -5.36 4.89
C LEU A 157 -1.27 -6.07 6.19
N SER A 158 -1.89 -5.37 7.15
CA SER A 158 -2.39 -6.00 8.39
C SER A 158 -3.59 -6.91 8.16
N LEU A 159 -4.20 -6.90 6.97
CA LEU A 159 -5.30 -7.79 6.58
C LEU A 159 -4.83 -9.02 5.79
N LEU A 160 -3.54 -9.06 5.43
CA LEU A 160 -2.95 -10.18 4.72
C LEU A 160 -2.60 -11.32 5.67
N ASP A 161 -2.66 -12.53 5.14
CA ASP A 161 -2.09 -13.72 5.74
C ASP A 161 -0.95 -14.18 4.83
N PHE A 162 0.29 -13.90 5.23
CA PHE A 162 1.45 -14.21 4.41
C PHE A 162 1.63 -15.71 4.15
N THR A 163 1.05 -16.57 4.98
CA THR A 163 1.13 -18.04 4.81
C THR A 163 0.05 -18.58 3.88
N ASN A 164 -0.97 -17.76 3.56
CA ASN A 164 -2.05 -18.13 2.66
C ASN A 164 -1.75 -17.70 1.22
N LYS A 165 -1.60 -18.67 0.31
CA LYS A 165 -1.32 -18.44 -1.13
C LYS A 165 -2.30 -17.47 -1.81
N ASP A 166 -3.54 -17.39 -1.33
CA ASP A 166 -4.62 -16.59 -1.88
C ASP A 166 -4.76 -15.22 -1.19
N ASN A 167 -4.01 -14.96 -0.10
CA ASN A 167 -4.05 -13.71 0.68
C ASN A 167 -2.67 -13.23 1.18
N CYS A 168 -1.58 -13.61 0.51
CA CYS A 168 -0.21 -13.22 0.88
C CYS A 168 0.29 -11.97 0.13
N LYS A 169 -0.51 -11.43 -0.80
CA LYS A 169 -0.29 -10.18 -1.56
C LYS A 169 -1.60 -9.40 -1.65
N ALA A 170 -1.51 -8.09 -1.92
CA ALA A 170 -2.68 -7.23 -2.12
C ALA A 170 -2.82 -6.81 -3.59
N ALA A 171 -4.05 -6.73 -4.08
CA ALA A 171 -4.36 -6.09 -5.34
C ALA A 171 -4.48 -4.58 -5.17
N GLN A 172 -4.30 -3.83 -6.26
CA GLN A 172 -4.43 -2.38 -6.28
C GLN A 172 -5.30 -1.92 -7.43
N VAL A 173 -6.20 -0.99 -7.19
CA VAL A 173 -7.00 -0.33 -8.22
C VAL A 173 -6.73 1.18 -8.16
N HIS A 174 -6.35 1.76 -9.29
CA HIS A 174 -6.22 3.19 -9.50
C HIS A 174 -7.30 3.61 -10.48
N ASP A 175 -8.26 4.40 -10.01
CA ASP A 175 -9.38 4.88 -10.82
C ASP A 175 -9.11 6.32 -11.30
N TYR A 176 -9.10 6.49 -12.62
CA TYR A 176 -8.87 7.76 -13.30
C TYR A 176 -10.13 8.35 -13.92
N TYR A 177 -11.32 7.88 -13.52
CA TYR A 177 -12.58 8.42 -14.02
C TYR A 177 -12.64 9.94 -13.90
N ASN A 178 -13.00 10.62 -15.00
CA ASN A 178 -13.08 12.08 -15.09
C ASN A 178 -11.79 12.86 -14.73
N VAL A 179 -10.63 12.19 -14.66
CA VAL A 179 -9.33 12.84 -14.54
C VAL A 179 -8.90 13.27 -15.95
N SER A 180 -8.84 14.58 -16.20
CA SER A 180 -8.27 15.10 -17.45
C SER A 180 -6.80 15.47 -17.26
N MET A 181 -5.91 14.75 -17.96
CA MET A 181 -4.47 14.99 -17.90
C MET A 181 -3.79 14.70 -19.23
N PHE A 182 -3.50 15.77 -19.98
CA PHE A 182 -2.76 15.67 -21.25
C PHE A 182 -1.30 15.21 -21.07
N ARG A 183 -0.71 15.45 -19.91
CA ARG A 183 0.64 15.00 -19.50
C ARG A 183 0.82 15.14 -17.99
N MET A 184 1.72 14.38 -17.41
CA MET A 184 2.14 14.55 -16.03
C MET A 184 2.87 15.88 -15.84
N ASP A 185 2.40 16.73 -14.92
CA ASP A 185 3.13 17.92 -14.50
C ASP A 185 4.34 17.56 -13.60
N PRO A 186 5.32 18.46 -13.43
CA PRO A 186 6.53 18.18 -12.67
C PRO A 186 6.28 17.72 -11.23
N GLY A 187 5.31 18.30 -10.52
CA GLY A 187 4.99 17.95 -9.14
C GLY A 187 4.39 16.56 -9.04
N MET A 188 3.45 16.24 -9.94
CA MET A 188 2.90 14.90 -10.03
C MET A 188 3.95 13.86 -10.42
N LYS A 189 4.88 14.20 -11.32
CA LYS A 189 6.01 13.33 -11.69
C LYS A 189 6.92 13.07 -10.51
N ALA A 190 7.26 14.10 -9.75
CA ALA A 190 8.08 13.97 -8.55
C ALA A 190 7.40 13.07 -7.50
N ALA A 191 6.13 13.34 -7.18
CA ALA A 191 5.37 12.53 -6.21
C ALA A 191 5.20 11.07 -6.68
N THR A 192 4.90 10.86 -7.96
CA THR A 192 4.76 9.51 -8.54
C THR A 192 6.09 8.75 -8.49
N ASN A 193 7.20 9.38 -8.87
CA ASN A 193 8.53 8.77 -8.80
C ASN A 193 8.94 8.46 -7.35
N GLU A 194 8.65 9.36 -6.40
CA GLU A 194 8.91 9.15 -4.98
C GLU A 194 8.15 7.92 -4.46
N ILE A 195 6.87 7.77 -4.79
CA ILE A 195 6.06 6.60 -4.40
C ILE A 195 6.59 5.33 -5.05
N ILE A 196 6.87 5.35 -6.36
CA ILE A 196 7.40 4.18 -7.07
C ILE A 196 8.71 3.74 -6.42
N LYS A 197 9.61 4.69 -6.12
CA LYS A 197 10.87 4.41 -5.44
C LYS A 197 10.65 3.81 -4.06
N VAL A 198 9.85 4.46 -3.21
CA VAL A 198 9.58 3.96 -1.84
C VAL A 198 8.96 2.57 -1.87
N PHE A 199 8.02 2.30 -2.76
CA PHE A 199 7.38 0.99 -2.87
C PHE A 199 8.31 -0.08 -3.47
N GLY A 200 9.10 0.25 -4.50
CA GLY A 200 10.08 -0.66 -5.07
C GLY A 200 11.23 -0.99 -4.11
N ASP A 201 11.68 -0.01 -3.32
CA ASP A 201 12.78 -0.18 -2.39
C ASP A 201 12.36 -0.99 -1.14
N ASN A 202 11.15 -0.75 -0.60
CA ASN A 202 10.79 -1.17 0.76
C ASN A 202 9.60 -2.16 0.85
N TYR A 203 8.89 -2.43 -0.24
CA TYR A 203 7.70 -3.31 -0.25
C TYR A 203 7.78 -4.42 -1.31
N PRO A 204 8.85 -5.24 -1.31
CA PRO A 204 9.06 -6.27 -2.33
C PRO A 204 7.96 -7.33 -2.28
N GLU A 205 7.51 -7.77 -3.46
CA GLU A 205 6.58 -8.92 -3.61
C GLU A 205 5.29 -8.88 -2.76
N LEU A 206 4.75 -7.67 -2.58
CA LEU A 206 3.46 -7.41 -1.90
C LEU A 206 2.32 -6.98 -2.84
N LEU A 207 2.59 -6.90 -4.14
CA LEU A 207 1.60 -6.57 -5.18
C LEU A 207 1.25 -7.84 -5.96
N SER A 208 -0.04 -8.17 -6.03
CA SER A 208 -0.57 -9.23 -6.89
C SER A 208 -0.84 -8.69 -8.30
N LYS A 209 -1.83 -7.80 -8.42
CA LYS A 209 -2.23 -7.12 -9.65
C LYS A 209 -2.47 -5.64 -9.40
N LYS A 210 -2.23 -4.80 -10.40
CA LYS A 210 -2.54 -3.38 -10.36
C LYS A 210 -3.38 -2.96 -11.56
N TYR A 211 -4.63 -2.62 -11.32
CA TYR A 211 -5.53 -2.10 -12.35
C TYR A 211 -5.44 -0.57 -12.38
N PHE A 212 -5.32 -0.03 -13.58
CA PHE A 212 -5.52 1.36 -13.90
C PHE A 212 -6.79 1.40 -14.76
N ILE A 213 -7.90 1.82 -14.17
CA ILE A 213 -9.22 1.78 -14.80
C ILE A 213 -9.70 3.17 -15.18
N ASN A 214 -10.67 3.23 -16.09
CA ASN A 214 -11.20 4.46 -16.64
C ASN A 214 -10.10 5.38 -17.20
N VAL A 215 -9.01 4.78 -17.71
CA VAL A 215 -7.86 5.53 -18.26
C VAL A 215 -8.25 6.06 -19.64
N PRO A 216 -8.36 7.38 -19.83
CA PRO A 216 -8.70 7.94 -21.14
C PRO A 216 -7.62 7.59 -22.17
N LEU A 217 -7.99 7.42 -23.44
CA LEU A 217 -7.03 7.07 -24.51
C LEU A 217 -5.86 8.08 -24.61
N LEU A 218 -6.12 9.36 -24.33
CA LEU A 218 -5.09 10.40 -24.29
C LEU A 218 -4.03 10.16 -23.21
N MET A 219 -4.29 9.29 -22.23
CA MET A 219 -3.33 8.85 -21.20
C MET A 219 -2.59 7.55 -21.56
N GLY A 220 -2.67 7.07 -22.81
CA GLY A 220 -1.89 5.92 -23.28
C GLY A 220 -0.36 6.08 -23.11
N TRP A 221 0.13 7.31 -22.96
CA TRP A 221 1.53 7.61 -22.63
C TRP A 221 1.96 7.09 -21.24
N MET A 222 1.01 6.78 -20.35
CA MET A 222 1.30 6.41 -18.96
C MET A 222 2.13 5.12 -18.85
N PHE A 223 1.83 4.13 -19.69
CA PHE A 223 2.60 2.90 -19.73
C PHE A 223 4.05 3.13 -20.19
N THR A 224 4.23 3.98 -21.22
CA THR A 224 5.55 4.40 -21.68
C THR A 224 6.32 5.13 -20.60
N PHE A 225 5.66 6.01 -19.85
CA PHE A 225 6.26 6.68 -18.69
C PHE A 225 6.76 5.67 -17.66
N PHE A 226 5.92 4.72 -17.22
CA PHE A 226 6.32 3.73 -16.22
C PHE A 226 7.54 2.93 -16.64
N LYS A 227 7.59 2.51 -17.90
CA LYS A 227 8.78 1.85 -18.48
C LYS A 227 10.01 2.77 -18.48
N ALA A 228 9.85 4.01 -18.92
CA ALA A 228 10.95 4.96 -19.07
C ALA A 228 11.57 5.41 -17.73
N THR A 229 10.86 5.29 -16.60
CA THR A 229 11.44 5.64 -15.29
C THR A 229 12.60 4.75 -14.87
N GLY A 230 12.65 3.48 -15.33
CA GLY A 230 13.64 2.49 -14.89
C GLY A 230 13.54 2.09 -13.42
N LEU A 231 12.52 2.56 -12.69
CA LEU A 231 12.37 2.33 -11.24
C LEU A 231 11.60 1.06 -10.90
N MET A 232 11.04 0.37 -11.90
CA MET A 232 10.25 -0.86 -11.73
C MET A 232 10.84 -2.00 -12.55
N GLY A 233 11.01 -3.15 -11.93
CA GLY A 233 11.42 -4.37 -12.61
C GLY A 233 10.32 -4.88 -13.57
N ALA A 234 10.73 -5.67 -14.57
CA ALA A 234 9.82 -6.25 -15.55
C ALA A 234 8.68 -7.08 -14.92
N ALA A 235 8.96 -7.79 -13.82
CA ALA A 235 7.96 -8.55 -13.07
C ALA A 235 6.86 -7.65 -12.48
N THR A 236 7.18 -6.42 -12.05
CA THR A 236 6.18 -5.47 -11.55
C THR A 236 5.33 -4.90 -12.68
N LEU A 237 5.95 -4.53 -13.80
CA LEU A 237 5.22 -4.01 -14.96
C LEU A 237 4.24 -5.02 -15.56
N LYS A 238 4.57 -6.33 -15.53
CA LYS A 238 3.66 -7.41 -15.96
C LYS A 238 2.40 -7.55 -15.08
N LYS A 239 2.41 -6.99 -13.87
CA LYS A 239 1.25 -6.99 -12.96
C LYS A 239 0.27 -5.86 -13.29
N PHE A 240 0.60 -4.95 -14.20
CA PHE A 240 -0.21 -3.77 -14.51
C PHE A 240 -1.24 -4.08 -15.61
N GLU A 241 -2.50 -3.77 -15.36
CA GLU A 241 -3.58 -3.80 -16.35
C GLU A 241 -4.08 -2.38 -16.57
N MET A 242 -4.05 -1.96 -17.82
CA MET A 242 -4.57 -0.65 -18.22
C MET A 242 -5.89 -0.87 -18.96
N GLN A 243 -6.96 -0.30 -18.42
CA GLN A 243 -8.31 -0.43 -18.97
C GLN A 243 -8.92 0.96 -19.19
N ASN A 244 -9.59 1.12 -20.33
CA ASN A 244 -10.34 2.34 -20.66
C ASN A 244 -11.76 2.34 -20.09
N HIS A 245 -12.16 1.27 -19.39
CA HIS A 245 -13.43 1.10 -18.71
C HIS A 245 -13.21 0.81 -17.22
N GLY A 246 -14.30 0.77 -16.44
CA GLY A 246 -14.31 0.48 -15.01
C GLY A 246 -14.62 -0.97 -14.64
N ASP A 247 -15.10 -1.79 -15.59
CA ASP A 247 -15.54 -3.16 -15.29
C ASP A 247 -14.40 -4.08 -14.84
N LEU A 248 -14.48 -4.52 -13.59
CA LEU A 248 -13.55 -5.46 -12.95
C LEU A 248 -14.25 -6.77 -12.54
N SER A 249 -15.50 -6.99 -12.97
CA SER A 249 -16.32 -8.13 -12.56
C SER A 249 -15.71 -9.49 -12.88
N SER A 250 -14.90 -9.59 -13.93
CA SER A 250 -14.16 -10.81 -14.27
C SER A 250 -13.09 -11.19 -13.23
N SER A 251 -12.56 -10.20 -12.51
CA SER A 251 -11.47 -10.38 -11.55
C SER A 251 -11.98 -10.48 -10.11
N PHE A 252 -13.03 -9.75 -9.75
CA PHE A 252 -13.55 -9.73 -8.36
C PHE A 252 -14.90 -10.42 -8.19
N GLY A 253 -15.60 -10.80 -9.27
CA GLY A 253 -16.94 -11.35 -9.22
C GLY A 253 -18.03 -10.28 -9.23
N LYS A 254 -19.15 -10.57 -9.91
CA LYS A 254 -20.27 -9.62 -10.09
C LYS A 254 -20.96 -9.26 -8.78
N ASP A 255 -21.03 -10.21 -7.84
CA ASP A 255 -21.73 -10.02 -6.56
C ASP A 255 -20.92 -9.18 -5.56
N ASN A 256 -19.63 -8.92 -5.87
CA ASN A 256 -18.71 -8.20 -5.00
C ASN A 256 -18.50 -6.74 -5.38
N LEU A 257 -19.02 -6.27 -6.51
CA LEU A 257 -18.71 -4.95 -7.03
C LEU A 257 -19.94 -4.04 -7.16
N PRO A 258 -19.78 -2.74 -6.91
CA PRO A 258 -20.81 -1.75 -7.20
C PRO A 258 -20.92 -1.52 -8.71
N LYS A 259 -21.99 -0.85 -9.12
CA LYS A 259 -22.36 -0.60 -10.51
C LYS A 259 -21.20 -0.04 -11.35
N GLU A 260 -20.45 0.91 -10.78
CA GLU A 260 -19.34 1.63 -11.41
C GLU A 260 -18.20 0.69 -11.84
N TYR A 261 -18.01 -0.41 -11.10
CA TYR A 261 -16.96 -1.39 -11.34
C TYR A 261 -17.48 -2.74 -11.84
N ASN A 262 -18.79 -2.86 -12.09
CA ASN A 262 -19.46 -4.11 -12.45
C ASN A 262 -20.09 -4.08 -13.85
N GLY A 263 -19.45 -3.38 -14.80
CA GLY A 263 -19.95 -3.25 -16.17
C GLY A 263 -21.30 -2.54 -16.26
N GLY A 264 -21.65 -1.70 -15.28
CA GLY A 264 -22.92 -1.02 -15.20
C GLY A 264 -24.07 -1.85 -14.62
N ASN A 265 -23.82 -3.09 -14.19
CA ASN A 265 -24.80 -3.92 -13.51
C ASN A 265 -24.94 -3.47 -12.05
N ALA A 266 -26.14 -3.05 -11.66
CA ALA A 266 -26.41 -2.65 -10.28
C ALA A 266 -26.29 -3.85 -9.33
N ASN A 267 -25.77 -3.58 -8.13
CA ASN A 267 -25.70 -4.54 -7.03
C ASN A 267 -26.27 -3.87 -5.79
N GLU A 268 -27.49 -4.22 -5.40
CA GLU A 268 -28.19 -3.56 -4.29
C GLU A 268 -27.49 -3.77 -2.94
N ASN A 269 -26.73 -4.87 -2.79
CA ASN A 269 -25.95 -5.14 -1.58
C ASN A 269 -24.67 -4.30 -1.49
N VAL A 270 -24.25 -3.73 -2.62
CA VAL A 270 -22.99 -2.99 -2.77
C VAL A 270 -23.29 -1.70 -3.55
N PRO A 271 -23.91 -0.69 -2.90
CA PRO A 271 -24.34 0.52 -3.60
C PRO A 271 -23.17 1.34 -4.15
N ASP A 272 -22.03 1.34 -3.45
CA ASP A 272 -20.79 1.96 -3.89
C ASP A 272 -19.58 1.24 -3.27
N ILE A 273 -18.36 1.68 -3.59
CA ILE A 273 -17.13 1.07 -3.09
C ILE A 273 -16.85 1.38 -1.61
N PHE A 274 -17.41 2.46 -1.07
CA PHE A 274 -17.26 2.83 0.34
C PHE A 274 -18.11 1.94 1.24
N ALA A 275 -19.24 1.42 0.75
CA ALA A 275 -20.01 0.38 1.43
C ALA A 275 -19.22 -0.91 1.67
N LEU A 276 -18.15 -1.15 0.89
CA LEU A 276 -17.22 -2.28 1.06
C LEU A 276 -15.97 -1.94 1.87
N ALA A 277 -15.83 -0.69 2.32
CA ALA A 277 -14.66 -0.26 3.06
C ALA A 277 -14.57 -1.06 4.37
N VAL A 278 -13.40 -1.65 4.60
CA VAL A 278 -13.09 -2.25 5.89
C VAL A 278 -13.08 -1.13 6.93
N ALA A 279 -13.89 -1.28 7.97
CA ALA A 279 -13.99 -0.27 9.01
C ALA A 279 -12.66 -0.09 9.75
N ASP A 280 -12.34 1.13 10.17
CA ASP A 280 -11.09 1.43 10.89
C ASP A 280 -10.98 0.65 12.22
N SER A 281 -12.11 0.29 12.83
CA SER A 281 -12.18 -0.58 14.01
C SER A 281 -11.74 -2.04 13.73
N GLN A 282 -11.79 -2.46 12.47
CA GLN A 282 -11.36 -3.80 12.02
C GLN A 282 -9.89 -3.84 11.58
N ILE A 283 -9.24 -2.68 11.40
CA ILE A 283 -7.83 -2.58 11.01
C ILE A 283 -7.01 -2.16 12.23
N SER A 284 -6.56 -3.13 13.01
CA SER A 284 -5.78 -2.90 14.22
C SER A 284 -4.26 -2.96 13.98
N VAL A 285 -3.51 -2.30 14.86
CA VAL A 285 -2.05 -2.42 14.88
C VAL A 285 -1.68 -3.88 15.18
N PRO A 286 -0.84 -4.54 14.37
CA PRO A 286 -0.38 -5.89 14.67
C PRO A 286 0.26 -5.99 16.06
N GLU A 287 0.14 -7.16 16.71
CA GLU A 287 0.62 -7.39 18.08
C GLU A 287 2.05 -6.89 18.28
N TYR A 288 2.99 -7.35 17.46
CA TYR A 288 4.38 -6.94 17.55
C TYR A 288 4.59 -5.45 17.24
N GLY A 289 3.78 -4.86 16.36
CA GLY A 289 3.76 -3.41 16.12
C GLY A 289 3.41 -2.64 17.39
N SER A 290 2.39 -3.09 18.12
CA SER A 290 1.98 -2.49 19.41
C SER A 290 3.11 -2.58 20.45
N ILE A 291 3.85 -3.68 20.48
CA ILE A 291 5.00 -3.86 21.37
C ILE A 291 6.14 -2.90 21.00
N LEU A 292 6.47 -2.78 19.72
CA LEU A 292 7.49 -1.84 19.23
C LEU A 292 7.15 -0.39 19.61
N LEU A 293 5.88 0.00 19.44
CA LEU A 293 5.42 1.34 19.77
C LEU A 293 5.53 1.64 21.27
N LYS A 294 5.19 0.66 22.13
CA LYS A 294 5.40 0.77 23.59
C LYS A 294 6.88 0.94 23.94
N LYS A 295 7.76 0.11 23.34
CA LYS A 295 9.22 0.17 23.55
C LYS A 295 9.82 1.51 23.09
N LEU A 296 9.34 2.07 21.98
CA LEU A 296 9.80 3.37 21.47
C LEU A 296 9.34 4.53 22.36
N LYS A 297 8.09 4.53 22.86
CA LYS A 297 7.60 5.53 23.82
C LYS A 297 8.35 5.52 25.15
N GLY A 298 8.68 4.32 25.66
CA GLY A 298 9.45 4.17 26.90
C GLY A 298 10.89 4.72 26.81
N LYS A 299 11.48 4.75 25.60
CA LYS A 299 12.84 5.28 25.38
C LYS A 299 12.89 6.81 25.20
N THR A 300 11.77 7.45 24.85
CA THR A 300 11.72 8.90 24.57
C THR A 300 11.21 9.75 25.74
N GLY A 301 10.79 9.13 26.87
CA GLY A 301 10.40 9.85 28.09
C GLY A 301 9.12 10.70 27.95
N ALA A 302 8.31 10.49 26.92
CA ALA A 302 7.06 11.22 26.73
C ALA A 302 6.04 10.83 27.82
N GLN A 303 5.61 11.80 28.63
CA GLN A 303 4.62 11.60 29.70
C GLN A 303 3.26 11.14 29.17
N GLU A 304 2.58 10.30 29.95
CA GLU A 304 1.18 9.93 29.74
C GLU A 304 0.29 11.17 29.74
N ASN A 305 -0.21 11.56 28.57
CA ASN A 305 -1.52 12.19 28.54
C ASN A 305 -2.54 11.05 28.70
N GLN A 306 -3.25 11.04 29.82
CA GLN A 306 -4.42 10.20 30.04
C GLN A 306 -5.43 10.48 28.92
N GLY A 307 -5.49 9.57 27.96
CA GLY A 307 -6.37 9.63 26.81
C GLY A 307 -6.50 8.22 26.24
N THR A 308 -7.47 7.48 26.81
CA THR A 308 -8.14 6.29 26.28
C THR A 308 -7.28 5.19 25.64
N THR A 309 -7.30 4.04 26.32
CA THR A 309 -7.03 2.71 25.79
C THR A 309 -7.53 2.54 24.36
N GLY A 310 -6.58 2.34 23.43
CA GLY A 310 -6.76 1.60 22.19
C GLY A 310 -7.98 1.97 21.33
N THR A 311 -7.90 3.07 20.60
CA THR A 311 -8.70 3.21 19.38
C THR A 311 -7.77 3.52 18.22
N THR A 312 -7.85 2.67 17.21
CA THR A 312 -7.45 2.95 15.84
C THR A 312 -8.03 4.28 15.40
N ARG A 313 -7.31 4.98 14.52
CA ARG A 313 -7.73 6.16 13.78
C ARG A 313 -9.27 6.21 13.63
N GLU A 314 -9.96 7.03 14.40
CA GLU A 314 -11.37 7.30 14.17
C GLU A 314 -11.45 8.25 12.98
N THR A 315 -11.65 7.71 11.78
CA THR A 315 -12.05 8.53 10.64
C THR A 315 -13.56 8.74 10.71
N GLU A 316 -14.00 9.97 11.00
CA GLU A 316 -15.42 10.41 10.97
C GLU A 316 -16.07 10.33 9.57
N VAL A 317 -15.45 9.63 8.61
CA VAL A 317 -15.87 9.58 7.21
C VAL A 317 -17.17 8.79 7.04
N ALA A 318 -17.51 7.89 7.97
CA ALA A 318 -18.72 7.07 7.89
C ALA A 318 -20.01 7.85 8.25
N GLU A 319 -19.95 8.89 9.09
CA GLU A 319 -21.16 9.61 9.53
C GLU A 319 -21.59 10.75 8.59
N GLU A 320 -20.67 11.28 7.76
CA GLU A 320 -20.99 12.40 6.87
C GLU A 320 -21.68 11.99 5.56
N ILE A 321 -21.68 10.69 5.20
CA ILE A 321 -22.21 10.22 3.91
C ILE A 321 -23.72 9.96 3.97
N THR A 322 -24.28 9.65 5.14
CA THR A 322 -25.74 9.48 5.32
C THR A 322 -26.50 10.80 5.37
N ALA A 323 -25.82 11.94 5.53
CA ALA A 323 -26.45 13.26 5.64
C ALA A 323 -26.58 14.01 4.30
N SER A 324 -26.14 13.45 3.17
CA SER A 324 -26.18 14.12 1.85
C SER A 324 -26.69 13.23 0.70
N THR A 325 -27.48 12.20 1.02
CA THR A 325 -28.41 11.57 0.06
C THR A 325 -29.82 12.12 0.28
#